data_AF-A0AAV9BPG8-F1
#
_entry.id   AF-A0AAV9BPG8-F1
#
_cell.length_a   1.000
_cell.length_b   1.000
_cell.length_c   1.000
_cell.angle_alpha   90.00
_cell.angle_beta   90.00
_cell.angle_gamma   90.00
#
_symmetry.space_group_name_H-M   'P 1'
#
loop_
_entity.id
_entity.type
_entity.pdbx_description
1 polymer ?
#
loop_
_entity_poly.entity_id
_entity_poly.type
_entity_poly.pdbx_seq_one_letter_code
_entity_poly.pdbx_strand_id
1 'polypeptide(L)'
;METMTPSYRRFVRFAMEETQRGTHLVSLPLPEKLRCMKAKDDNVAFHTLSFQAPKIRLLRSLVIEERHKMQVLDFAVFPKPEFDLPIFCANFFSSGQLNIIVLDLNPLHDVITQMVYKEKYYKKLLPLGEKYCELLPWGGKLTGESIRFFSPIVIWTKFTSSQSKHDILYSAFQDYYKAWLELMDQATEETDALQILHNCEAQHKYLTWRAEKDPGYPLLKKLFGDNLAKEITRNFLFDGVASLGDKSFLDYFPGYECEDGTINKKRTVVGKSFETRPWNATGDFIGYEFG
;
A
#
# COMPACT_ATOMS: atom_id res chain seq x y z
N MET A 1 17.32 -3.63 -27.84
CA MET A 1 16.22 -2.65 -27.78
C MET A 1 15.93 -2.40 -26.31
N GLU A 2 16.22 -1.20 -25.81
CA GLU A 2 15.80 -0.80 -24.46
C GLU A 2 14.27 -0.70 -24.45
N THR A 3 13.60 -1.66 -23.82
CA THR A 3 12.16 -1.61 -23.60
C THR A 3 11.87 -0.48 -22.61
N MET A 4 11.34 0.64 -23.08
CA MET A 4 10.89 1.71 -22.18
C MET A 4 9.76 1.19 -21.30
N THR A 5 9.93 1.26 -19.97
CA THR A 5 8.85 0.97 -19.02
C THR A 5 7.68 1.94 -19.22
N PRO A 6 6.45 1.45 -19.46
CA PRO A 6 5.27 2.31 -19.56
C PRO A 6 5.08 3.12 -18.28
N SER A 7 4.86 4.43 -18.40
CA SER A 7 4.72 5.35 -17.26
C SER A 7 3.61 4.92 -16.30
N TYR A 8 3.90 4.87 -15.00
CA TYR A 8 2.91 4.59 -13.96
C TYR A 8 1.80 5.64 -13.86
N ARG A 9 1.94 6.82 -14.49
CA ARG A 9 0.87 7.82 -14.58
C ARG A 9 -0.41 7.27 -15.22
N ARG A 10 -0.31 6.27 -16.10
CA ARG A 10 -1.49 5.61 -16.72
C ARG A 10 -2.35 4.84 -15.69
N PHE A 11 -1.74 4.30 -14.64
CA PHE A 11 -2.42 3.59 -13.56
C PHE A 11 -3.24 4.57 -12.72
N VAL A 12 -2.61 5.70 -12.36
CA VAL A 12 -3.26 6.78 -11.65
C VAL A 12 -4.43 7.36 -12.44
N ARG A 13 -4.24 7.64 -13.74
CA ARG A 13 -5.32 8.16 -14.59
C ARG A 13 -6.53 7.23 -14.61
N PHE A 14 -6.30 5.95 -14.85
CA PHE A 14 -7.36 4.94 -14.83
C PHE A 14 -8.11 4.93 -13.48
N ALA A 15 -7.38 4.90 -12.36
CA ALA A 15 -8.01 4.88 -11.04
C ALA A 15 -8.86 6.13 -10.78
N MET A 16 -8.38 7.30 -11.20
CA MET A 16 -9.12 8.55 -11.08
C MET A 16 -10.40 8.54 -11.92
N GLU A 17 -10.31 8.12 -13.19
CA GLU A 17 -11.45 8.03 -14.10
C GLU A 17 -12.51 7.05 -13.59
N GLU A 18 -12.11 5.86 -13.13
CA GLU A 18 -13.06 4.87 -12.60
C GLU A 18 -13.71 5.34 -11.30
N THR A 19 -12.96 5.98 -10.40
CA THR A 19 -13.53 6.51 -9.15
C THR A 19 -14.54 7.62 -9.40
N GLN A 20 -14.25 8.51 -10.35
CA GLN A 20 -15.14 9.63 -10.71
C GLN A 20 -16.46 9.17 -11.35
N ARG A 21 -16.53 7.94 -11.89
CA ARG A 21 -17.78 7.34 -12.36
C ARG A 21 -18.71 6.94 -11.22
N GLY A 22 -18.15 6.50 -10.09
CA GLY A 22 -18.91 6.00 -8.94
C GLY A 22 -19.13 7.04 -7.83
N THR A 23 -18.26 8.05 -7.70
CA THR A 23 -18.37 9.04 -6.64
C THR A 23 -17.73 10.39 -6.98
N HIS A 24 -18.11 11.45 -6.26
CA HIS A 24 -17.55 12.78 -6.44
C HIS A 24 -16.24 12.93 -5.63
N LEU A 25 -15.14 13.15 -6.34
CA LEU A 25 -13.83 13.42 -5.74
C LEU A 25 -13.63 14.91 -5.48
N VAL A 26 -13.33 15.24 -4.23
CA VAL A 26 -12.96 16.59 -3.78
C VAL A 26 -11.45 16.65 -3.60
N SER A 27 -10.79 17.59 -4.28
CA SER A 27 -9.33 17.77 -4.16
C SER A 27 -8.97 18.20 -2.74
N LEU A 28 -7.97 17.56 -2.16
CA LEU A 28 -7.36 17.97 -0.90
C LEU A 28 -6.13 18.86 -1.16
N PRO A 29 -5.88 19.88 -0.32
CA PRO A 29 -4.69 20.69 -0.45
C PRO A 29 -3.44 19.86 -0.13
N LEU A 30 -2.43 19.92 -1.00
CA LEU A 30 -1.12 19.34 -0.70
C LEU A 30 -0.45 20.11 0.45
N PRO A 31 0.31 19.44 1.33
CA PRO A 31 1.21 20.11 2.25
C PRO A 31 2.08 21.15 1.52
N GLU A 32 2.22 22.35 2.09
CA GLU A 32 2.86 23.50 1.44
C GLU A 32 4.27 23.16 0.94
N LYS A 33 5.04 22.43 1.77
CA LYS A 33 6.39 21.97 1.43
C LYS A 33 6.43 21.08 0.17
N LEU A 34 5.35 20.32 -0.11
CA LEU A 34 5.25 19.49 -1.32
C LEU A 34 4.92 20.31 -2.57
N ARG A 35 4.17 21.41 -2.44
CA ARG A 35 3.85 22.31 -3.55
C ARG A 35 5.09 23.03 -4.07
N CYS A 36 6.04 23.31 -3.17
CA CYS A 36 7.29 24.00 -3.48
C CYS A 36 8.44 23.06 -3.86
N MET A 37 8.19 21.75 -3.95
CA MET A 37 9.25 20.81 -4.33
C MET A 37 9.63 21.01 -5.80
N LYS A 38 10.91 21.28 -6.03
CA LYS A 38 11.61 20.93 -7.27
C LYS A 38 12.60 19.84 -6.90
N ALA A 39 12.72 18.81 -7.72
CA ALA A 39 13.79 17.84 -7.53
C ALA A 39 15.14 18.58 -7.56
N LYS A 40 16.11 18.14 -6.75
CA LYS A 40 17.45 18.71 -6.76
C LYS A 40 18.17 18.54 -8.10
N ASP A 41 17.69 17.60 -8.90
CA ASP A 41 18.20 17.22 -10.21
C ASP A 41 17.02 17.31 -11.20
N ASP A 42 17.20 18.06 -12.29
CA ASP A 42 16.19 18.24 -13.34
C ASP A 42 15.81 16.91 -14.05
N ASN A 43 16.53 15.82 -13.77
CA ASN A 43 16.24 14.49 -14.29
C ASN A 43 15.16 13.70 -13.53
N VAL A 44 14.68 14.19 -12.37
CA VAL A 44 13.65 13.52 -11.56
C VAL A 44 12.36 14.33 -11.59
N ALA A 45 11.33 13.78 -12.24
CA ALA A 45 9.97 14.28 -12.12
C ALA A 45 9.27 13.58 -10.94
N PHE A 46 8.49 14.34 -10.19
CA PHE A 46 7.58 13.79 -9.19
C PHE A 46 6.18 14.37 -9.43
N HIS A 47 5.16 13.53 -9.24
CA HIS A 47 3.76 13.93 -9.37
C HIS A 47 3.00 13.42 -8.16
N THR A 48 2.26 14.31 -7.52
CA THR A 48 1.39 13.98 -6.39
C THR A 48 -0.04 14.39 -6.67
N LEU A 49 -0.98 13.64 -6.10
CA LEU A 49 -2.38 14.04 -6.00
C LEU A 49 -2.98 13.51 -4.70
N SER A 50 -4.03 14.18 -4.25
CA SER A 50 -4.78 13.83 -3.04
C SER A 50 -6.23 14.26 -3.17
N PHE A 51 -7.15 13.34 -2.90
CA PHE A 51 -8.58 13.55 -2.96
C PHE A 51 -9.28 12.88 -1.79
N GLN A 52 -10.49 13.35 -1.48
CA GLN A 52 -11.44 12.70 -0.58
C GLN A 52 -12.77 12.46 -1.31
N ALA A 53 -13.59 11.58 -0.74
CA ALA A 53 -14.95 11.29 -1.19
C ALA A 53 -15.84 10.94 0.02
N PRO A 54 -17.16 10.73 -0.14
CA PRO A 54 -18.06 10.37 0.96
C PRO A 54 -17.58 9.18 1.80
N LYS A 55 -17.09 8.09 1.18
CA LYS A 55 -16.55 6.90 1.88
C LYS A 55 -15.01 6.85 1.96
N ILE A 56 -14.33 7.80 1.31
CA ILE A 56 -12.87 7.83 1.19
C ILE A 56 -12.33 8.98 2.02
N ARG A 57 -11.55 8.66 3.06
CA ARG A 57 -10.82 9.66 3.83
C ARG A 57 -9.71 10.29 3.00
N LEU A 58 -8.94 9.45 2.31
CA LEU A 58 -7.83 9.91 1.48
C LEU A 58 -7.51 8.92 0.36
N LEU A 59 -7.71 9.34 -0.89
CA LEU A 59 -7.10 8.75 -2.09
C LEU A 59 -5.88 9.58 -2.43
N ARG A 60 -4.71 8.96 -2.50
CA ARG A 60 -3.46 9.67 -2.83
C ARG A 60 -2.54 8.87 -3.72
N SER A 61 -1.80 9.59 -4.55
CA SER A 61 -0.73 8.99 -5.35
C SER A 61 0.55 9.81 -5.28
N LEU A 62 1.68 9.11 -5.26
CA LEU A 62 3.02 9.62 -5.53
C LEU A 62 3.59 8.83 -6.70
N VAL A 63 3.91 9.53 -7.78
CA VAL A 63 4.66 8.99 -8.93
C VAL A 63 6.01 9.66 -8.98
N ILE A 64 7.08 8.88 -9.07
CA ILE A 64 8.45 9.39 -9.28
C ILE A 64 8.97 8.80 -10.58
N GLU A 65 9.50 9.64 -11.46
CA GLU A 65 10.09 9.25 -12.74
C GLU A 65 11.50 9.86 -12.82
N GLU A 66 12.53 9.03 -12.69
CA GLU A 66 13.91 9.40 -13.01
C GLU A 66 14.23 8.93 -14.43
N ARG A 67 14.56 9.88 -15.30
CA ARG A 67 14.73 9.65 -16.74
C ARG A 67 15.64 8.43 -17.01
N HIS A 68 15.12 7.44 -17.74
CA HIS A 68 15.80 6.19 -18.12
C HIS A 68 16.37 5.32 -16.98
N LYS A 69 16.04 5.60 -15.70
CA LYS A 69 16.64 4.90 -14.55
C LYS A 69 15.63 4.23 -13.63
N MET A 70 14.56 4.93 -13.27
CA MET A 70 13.67 4.49 -12.21
C MET A 70 12.26 5.03 -12.38
N GLN A 71 11.26 4.20 -12.07
CA GLN A 71 9.88 4.64 -11.87
C GLN A 71 9.34 4.09 -10.54
N VAL A 72 8.57 4.92 -9.84
CA VAL A 72 7.89 4.55 -8.59
C VAL A 72 6.43 4.94 -8.69
N LEU A 73 5.56 4.05 -8.22
CA LEU A 73 4.16 4.34 -7.89
C LEU A 73 3.94 4.00 -6.43
N ASP A 74 3.46 4.95 -5.65
CA ASP A 74 2.78 4.70 -4.38
C ASP A 74 1.36 5.25 -4.51
N PHE A 75 0.37 4.36 -4.59
CA PHE A 75 -1.03 4.69 -4.70
C PHE A 75 -1.82 3.92 -3.64
N ALA A 76 -2.72 4.60 -2.94
CA ALA A 76 -3.57 3.97 -1.95
C ALA A 76 -4.86 4.75 -1.75
N VAL A 77 -5.84 4.03 -1.22
CA VAL A 77 -7.13 4.58 -0.84
C VAL A 77 -7.42 4.18 0.61
N PHE A 78 -7.49 5.18 1.47
CA PHE A 78 -7.82 5.03 2.87
C PHE A 78 -9.31 5.34 3.07
N PRO A 79 -10.12 4.39 3.57
CA PRO A 79 -11.53 4.64 3.84
C PRO A 79 -11.70 5.53 5.07
N LYS A 80 -12.88 6.15 5.21
CA LYS A 80 -13.25 6.75 6.50
C LYS A 80 -13.54 5.66 7.55
N PRO A 81 -13.33 5.91 8.85
CA PRO A 81 -13.50 4.88 9.89
C PRO A 81 -14.89 4.26 9.98
N GLU A 82 -15.93 4.94 9.49
CA GLU A 82 -17.31 4.43 9.41
C GLU A 82 -17.46 3.34 8.33
N PHE A 83 -16.48 3.16 7.45
CA PHE A 83 -16.47 2.10 6.44
C PHE A 83 -15.24 1.22 6.68
N ASP A 84 -15.45 0.00 7.16
CA ASP A 84 -14.39 -0.97 7.49
C ASP A 84 -13.73 -1.61 6.25
N LEU A 85 -13.72 -0.90 5.13
CA LEU A 85 -13.15 -1.34 3.86
C LEU A 85 -11.66 -1.70 4.00
N PRO A 86 -11.18 -2.68 3.22
CA PRO A 86 -9.75 -2.85 3.01
C PRO A 86 -9.10 -1.56 2.47
N ILE A 87 -7.83 -1.35 2.79
CA ILE A 87 -7.01 -0.28 2.23
C ILE A 87 -6.50 -0.74 0.87
N PHE A 88 -6.92 -0.09 -0.22
CA PHE A 88 -6.31 -0.35 -1.53
C PHE A 88 -4.85 0.10 -1.51
N CYS A 89 -3.92 -0.72 -1.98
CA CYS A 89 -2.49 -0.47 -1.89
C CYS A 89 -1.77 -0.92 -3.16
N ALA A 90 -1.08 -0.01 -3.83
CA ALA A 90 -0.23 -0.27 -4.98
C ALA A 90 1.13 0.43 -4.80
N ASN A 91 2.16 -0.36 -4.50
CA ASN A 91 3.54 0.08 -4.32
C ASN A 91 4.44 -0.59 -5.36
N PHE A 92 4.74 0.13 -6.44
CA PHE A 92 5.53 -0.38 -7.56
C PHE A 92 6.86 0.35 -7.62
N PHE A 93 7.93 -0.43 -7.71
CA PHE A 93 9.28 0.07 -7.96
C PHE A 93 9.86 -0.63 -9.17
N SER A 94 10.32 0.16 -10.14
CA SER A 94 10.98 -0.33 -11.35
C SER A 94 12.31 0.39 -11.50
N SER A 95 13.40 -0.34 -11.68
CA SER A 95 14.70 0.23 -12.01
C SER A 95 15.50 -0.70 -12.92
N GLY A 96 15.87 -0.19 -14.09
CA GLY A 96 16.48 -0.98 -15.16
C GLY A 96 15.64 -2.23 -15.47
N GLN A 97 16.22 -3.40 -15.22
CA GLN A 97 15.55 -4.69 -15.44
C GLN A 97 14.74 -5.18 -14.24
N LEU A 98 14.89 -4.59 -13.05
CA LEU A 98 14.25 -5.10 -11.83
C LEU A 98 12.93 -4.38 -11.55
N ASN A 99 11.88 -5.18 -11.29
CA ASN A 99 10.60 -4.70 -10.78
C ASN A 99 10.34 -5.34 -9.41
N ILE A 100 9.90 -4.55 -8.45
CA ILE A 100 9.48 -4.98 -7.11
C ILE A 100 8.08 -4.40 -6.89
N ILE A 101 7.09 -5.29 -6.79
CA ILE A 101 5.68 -4.92 -6.85
C ILE A 101 4.97 -5.46 -5.61
N VAL A 102 4.22 -4.59 -4.96
CA VAL A 102 3.15 -4.95 -4.03
C VAL A 102 1.84 -4.35 -4.56
N LEU A 103 0.85 -5.20 -4.85
CA LEU A 103 -0.52 -4.80 -5.15
C LEU A 103 -1.46 -5.60 -4.25
N ASP A 104 -2.33 -4.91 -3.52
CA ASP A 104 -3.21 -5.57 -2.56
C ASP A 104 -4.44 -4.73 -2.21
N LEU A 105 -5.44 -5.39 -1.64
CA LEU A 105 -6.46 -4.80 -0.80
C LEU A 105 -6.07 -5.14 0.64
N ASN A 106 -5.17 -4.36 1.25
CA ASN A 106 -4.67 -4.64 2.59
C ASN A 106 -5.85 -4.66 3.59
N PRO A 107 -5.99 -5.71 4.40
CA PRO A 107 -7.10 -5.79 5.33
C PRO A 107 -6.98 -4.74 6.42
N LEU A 108 -8.11 -4.12 6.79
CA LEU A 108 -8.16 -3.24 7.94
C LEU A 108 -7.95 -4.03 9.23
N HIS A 109 -8.61 -5.19 9.33
CA HIS A 109 -8.57 -6.10 10.48
C HIS A 109 -7.83 -7.40 10.15
N ASP A 110 -7.11 -7.96 11.11
CA ASP A 110 -6.23 -9.12 10.90
C ASP A 110 -6.99 -10.35 10.36
N VAL A 111 -6.75 -10.70 9.10
CA VAL A 111 -7.41 -11.82 8.40
C VAL A 111 -6.89 -13.20 8.79
N ILE A 112 -5.78 -13.29 9.54
CA ILE A 112 -5.27 -14.56 10.07
C ILE A 112 -6.10 -15.00 11.28
N THR A 113 -6.49 -14.04 12.12
CA THR A 113 -7.21 -14.31 13.38
C THR A 113 -8.70 -13.96 13.31
N GLN A 114 -9.10 -12.97 12.49
CA GLN A 114 -10.48 -12.50 12.37
C GLN A 114 -11.16 -13.06 11.11
N MET A 115 -11.59 -14.32 11.21
CA MET A 115 -12.22 -15.05 10.09
C MET A 115 -13.47 -14.38 9.52
N VAL A 116 -14.27 -13.70 10.36
CA VAL A 116 -15.48 -12.99 9.90
C VAL A 116 -15.13 -11.86 8.93
N TYR A 117 -14.09 -11.07 9.23
CA TYR A 117 -13.61 -10.01 8.33
C TYR A 117 -13.01 -10.60 7.05
N LYS A 118 -12.22 -11.67 7.17
CA LYS A 118 -11.67 -12.40 6.02
C LYS A 118 -12.78 -12.88 5.07
N GLU A 119 -13.80 -13.55 5.60
CA GLU A 119 -14.92 -14.06 4.82
C GLU A 119 -15.72 -12.94 4.16
N LYS A 120 -15.99 -11.85 4.90
CA LYS A 120 -16.73 -10.67 4.40
C LYS A 120 -16.08 -10.09 3.13
N TYR A 121 -14.76 -9.92 3.13
CA TYR A 121 -14.08 -9.15 2.08
C TYR A 121 -13.33 -9.99 1.04
N TYR A 122 -12.80 -11.16 1.40
CA TYR A 122 -11.84 -11.87 0.53
C TYR A 122 -12.37 -13.15 -0.08
N LYS A 123 -13.43 -13.76 0.47
CA LYS A 123 -13.98 -15.03 -0.03
C LYS A 123 -14.27 -14.98 -1.53
N LYS A 124 -14.94 -13.91 -1.98
CA LYS A 124 -15.30 -13.72 -3.39
C LYS A 124 -14.12 -13.27 -4.27
N LEU A 125 -13.02 -12.82 -3.65
CA LEU A 125 -11.84 -12.31 -4.35
C LEU A 125 -10.74 -13.36 -4.54
N LEU A 126 -10.85 -14.54 -3.91
CA LEU A 126 -9.85 -15.61 -4.06
C LEU A 126 -9.57 -15.97 -5.53
N PRO A 127 -10.57 -16.11 -6.43
CA PRO A 127 -10.31 -16.39 -7.84
C PRO A 127 -9.51 -15.28 -8.55
N LEU A 128 -9.70 -14.02 -8.14
CA LEU A 128 -8.91 -12.89 -8.65
C LEU A 128 -7.45 -13.00 -8.19
N GLY A 129 -7.23 -13.34 -6.92
CA GLY A 129 -5.90 -13.60 -6.39
C GLY A 129 -5.18 -14.74 -7.12
N GLU A 130 -5.87 -15.87 -7.32
CA GLU A 130 -5.35 -17.06 -8.00
C GLU A 130 -4.91 -16.74 -9.44
N LYS A 131 -5.79 -16.09 -10.23
CA LYS A 131 -5.50 -15.62 -11.60
C LYS A 131 -4.15 -14.90 -11.68
N TYR A 132 -3.89 -13.96 -10.78
CA TYR A 132 -2.68 -13.15 -10.87
C TYR A 132 -1.46 -13.77 -10.17
N CYS A 133 -1.65 -14.70 -9.22
CA CYS A 133 -0.53 -15.46 -8.66
C CYS A 133 0.18 -16.33 -9.70
N GLU A 134 -0.56 -16.87 -10.66
CA GLU A 134 0.02 -17.64 -11.79
C GLU A 134 0.82 -16.73 -12.74
N LEU A 135 0.31 -15.52 -13.01
CA LEU A 135 0.89 -14.59 -13.98
C LEU A 135 2.05 -13.77 -13.39
N LEU A 136 2.00 -13.49 -12.09
CA LEU A 136 2.96 -12.69 -11.31
C LEU A 136 3.42 -13.51 -10.09
N PRO A 137 4.44 -14.38 -10.28
CA PRO A 137 4.84 -15.33 -9.26
C PRO A 137 5.41 -14.64 -8.01
N TRP A 138 5.36 -15.35 -6.89
CA TRP A 138 5.81 -14.86 -5.58
C TRP A 138 7.25 -14.32 -5.61
N GLY A 139 7.46 -13.15 -5.02
CA GLY A 139 8.73 -12.42 -5.06
C GLY A 139 9.84 -12.94 -4.13
N GLY A 140 9.66 -14.13 -3.53
CA GLY A 140 10.55 -14.71 -2.52
C GLY A 140 10.42 -14.04 -1.15
N LYS A 141 11.44 -14.20 -0.29
CA LYS A 141 11.38 -13.68 1.09
C LYS A 141 11.08 -12.18 1.18
N LEU A 142 10.29 -11.81 2.18
CA LEU A 142 9.96 -10.44 2.57
C LEU A 142 10.11 -10.24 4.08
N THR A 143 10.00 -8.99 4.56
CA THR A 143 9.94 -8.68 6.00
C THR A 143 8.77 -9.43 6.64
N GLY A 144 9.06 -10.35 7.58
CA GLY A 144 8.05 -11.27 8.13
C GLY A 144 6.85 -10.53 8.75
N GLU A 145 7.10 -9.43 9.44
CA GLU A 145 6.07 -8.62 10.09
C GLU A 145 5.13 -7.93 9.09
N SER A 146 5.54 -7.73 7.83
CA SER A 146 4.68 -7.15 6.79
C SER A 146 3.49 -8.04 6.44
N ILE A 147 3.59 -9.35 6.70
CA ILE A 147 2.53 -10.31 6.37
C ILE A 147 1.23 -10.03 7.14
N ARG A 148 1.33 -9.42 8.32
CA ARG A 148 0.18 -9.03 9.16
C ARG A 148 -0.72 -7.97 8.52
N PHE A 149 -0.24 -7.33 7.46
CA PHE A 149 -0.96 -6.27 6.74
C PHE A 149 -1.32 -6.68 5.31
N PHE A 150 -1.06 -7.93 4.93
CA PHE A 150 -1.34 -8.43 3.59
C PHE A 150 -2.55 -9.37 3.59
N SER A 151 -3.33 -9.28 2.52
CA SER A 151 -4.49 -10.13 2.32
C SER A 151 -4.13 -11.48 1.68
N PRO A 152 -5.05 -12.47 1.68
CA PRO A 152 -4.87 -13.72 0.94
C PRO A 152 -4.73 -13.55 -0.57
N ILE A 153 -5.07 -12.37 -1.12
CA ILE A 153 -4.98 -12.06 -2.56
C ILE A 153 -3.80 -11.15 -2.89
N VAL A 154 -2.89 -10.86 -1.94
CA VAL A 154 -1.75 -9.96 -2.21
C VAL A 154 -0.91 -10.45 -3.39
N ILE A 155 -0.50 -9.52 -4.24
CA ILE A 155 0.53 -9.72 -5.24
C ILE A 155 1.82 -9.10 -4.71
N TRP A 156 2.69 -9.94 -4.14
CA TRP A 156 4.08 -9.62 -3.89
C TRP A 156 4.93 -10.34 -4.92
N THR A 157 5.51 -9.60 -5.85
CA THR A 157 6.27 -10.17 -6.97
C THR A 157 7.54 -9.38 -7.27
N LYS A 158 8.53 -10.08 -7.82
CA LYS A 158 9.69 -9.48 -8.46
C LYS A 158 9.85 -10.09 -9.84
N PHE A 159 10.06 -9.27 -10.86
CA PHE A 159 10.23 -9.77 -12.21
C PHE A 159 11.14 -8.90 -13.06
N THR A 160 11.70 -9.52 -14.10
CA THR A 160 12.49 -8.83 -15.12
C THR A 160 11.60 -8.02 -16.06
N SER A 161 11.99 -6.77 -16.34
CA SER A 161 11.25 -5.84 -17.19
C SER A 161 10.97 -6.42 -18.57
N SER A 162 9.71 -6.46 -18.96
CA SER A 162 9.25 -6.81 -20.32
C SER A 162 7.87 -6.20 -20.56
N GLN A 163 7.54 -5.90 -21.81
CA GLN A 163 6.25 -5.32 -22.16
C GLN A 163 5.08 -6.19 -21.66
N SER A 164 5.16 -7.50 -21.91
CA SER A 164 4.17 -8.49 -21.44
C SER A 164 3.96 -8.44 -19.93
N LYS A 165 5.02 -8.39 -19.11
CA LYS A 165 4.87 -8.29 -17.64
C LYS A 165 4.29 -6.95 -17.20
N HIS A 166 4.63 -5.84 -17.87
CA HIS A 166 4.03 -4.53 -17.56
C HIS A 166 2.54 -4.45 -17.94
N ASP A 167 2.11 -5.16 -18.98
CA ASP A 167 0.71 -5.23 -19.38
C ASP A 167 -0.11 -6.14 -18.45
N ILE A 168 0.49 -7.25 -17.99
CA ILE A 168 -0.09 -8.09 -16.92
C ILE A 168 -0.24 -7.26 -15.63
N LEU A 169 0.80 -6.52 -15.21
CA LEU A 169 0.74 -5.67 -14.03
C LEU A 169 -0.35 -4.59 -14.15
N TYR A 170 -0.50 -3.99 -15.33
CA TYR A 170 -1.56 -3.01 -15.57
C TYR A 170 -2.94 -3.65 -15.45
N SER A 171 -3.15 -4.82 -16.08
CA SER A 171 -4.40 -5.58 -15.97
C SER A 171 -4.71 -5.94 -14.51
N ALA A 172 -3.70 -6.39 -13.75
CA ALA A 172 -3.83 -6.71 -12.33
C ALA A 172 -4.29 -5.50 -11.53
N PHE A 173 -3.66 -4.34 -11.74
CA PHE A 173 -4.07 -3.10 -11.09
C PHE A 173 -5.52 -2.73 -11.42
N GLN A 174 -5.91 -2.84 -12.70
CA GLN A 174 -7.27 -2.51 -13.12
C GLN A 174 -8.31 -3.41 -12.46
N ASP A 175 -8.08 -4.73 -12.45
CA ASP A 175 -9.00 -5.69 -11.86
C ASP A 175 -9.08 -5.54 -10.32
N TYR A 176 -7.94 -5.37 -9.63
CA TYR A 176 -7.91 -5.16 -8.18
C TYR A 176 -8.59 -3.85 -7.80
N TYR A 177 -8.37 -2.79 -8.56
CA TYR A 177 -8.97 -1.49 -8.26
C TYR A 177 -10.48 -1.50 -8.47
N LYS A 178 -10.96 -2.14 -9.55
CA LYS A 178 -12.39 -2.35 -9.78
C LYS A 178 -13.03 -3.20 -8.68
N ALA A 179 -12.37 -4.28 -8.26
CA ALA A 179 -12.84 -5.08 -7.14
C ALA A 179 -12.94 -4.26 -5.84
N TRP A 180 -11.99 -3.37 -5.58
CA TRP A 180 -12.06 -2.46 -4.43
C TRP A 180 -13.22 -1.45 -4.54
N LEU A 181 -13.47 -0.89 -5.73
CA LEU A 181 -14.62 -0.01 -5.96
C LEU A 181 -15.95 -0.75 -5.76
N GLU A 182 -16.07 -2.00 -6.21
CA GLU A 182 -17.26 -2.83 -5.96
C GLU A 182 -17.49 -3.08 -4.46
N LEU A 183 -16.42 -3.31 -3.67
CA LEU A 183 -16.52 -3.38 -2.22
C LEU A 183 -16.98 -2.05 -1.62
N MET A 184 -16.43 -0.93 -2.11
CA MET A 184 -16.82 0.41 -1.65
C MET A 184 -18.30 0.70 -1.92
N ASP A 185 -18.83 0.29 -3.07
CA ASP A 185 -20.24 0.45 -3.39
C ASP A 185 -21.14 -0.33 -2.42
N GLN A 186 -20.73 -1.56 -2.08
CA GLN A 186 -21.45 -2.45 -1.16
C GLN A 186 -21.25 -2.09 0.33
N ALA A 187 -20.27 -1.25 0.67
CA ALA A 187 -19.98 -0.92 2.06
C ALA A 187 -21.12 -0.14 2.72
N THR A 188 -21.60 -0.68 3.83
CA THR A 188 -22.56 -0.03 4.73
C THR A 188 -21.82 0.84 5.74
N GLU A 189 -22.39 2.00 6.05
CA GLU A 189 -21.88 2.88 7.10
C GLU A 189 -22.10 2.23 8.47
N GLU A 190 -21.04 2.16 9.27
CA GLU A 190 -21.11 1.77 10.67
C GLU A 190 -21.65 2.94 11.50
N THR A 191 -22.53 2.62 12.45
CA THR A 191 -23.17 3.61 13.33
C THR A 191 -22.83 3.37 14.81
N ASP A 192 -22.32 2.20 15.16
CA ASP A 192 -21.79 1.94 16.50
C ASP A 192 -20.45 2.67 16.72
N ALA A 193 -20.45 3.59 17.68
CA ALA A 193 -19.28 4.40 18.01
C ALA A 193 -18.06 3.55 18.44
N LEU A 194 -18.28 2.42 19.10
CA LEU A 194 -17.19 1.54 19.52
C LEU A 194 -16.55 0.85 18.32
N GLN A 195 -17.36 0.34 17.39
CA GLN A 195 -16.86 -0.26 16.16
C GLN A 195 -16.15 0.76 15.25
N ILE A 196 -16.66 2.00 15.14
CA ILE A 196 -15.99 3.09 14.41
C ILE A 196 -14.62 3.39 15.03
N LEU A 197 -14.53 3.47 16.36
CA LEU A 197 -13.27 3.68 17.07
C LEU A 197 -12.29 2.53 16.81
N HIS A 198 -12.78 1.28 16.80
CA HIS A 198 -11.98 0.10 16.49
C HIS A 198 -11.42 0.14 15.05
N ASN A 199 -12.24 0.53 14.08
CA ASN A 199 -11.83 0.73 12.69
C ASN A 199 -10.78 1.85 12.57
N CYS A 200 -10.98 2.95 13.29
CA CYS A 200 -10.05 4.07 13.34
C CYS A 200 -8.68 3.63 13.90
N GLU A 201 -8.68 2.90 15.02
CA GLU A 201 -7.46 2.39 15.64
C GLU A 201 -6.72 1.41 14.72
N ALA A 202 -7.44 0.52 14.04
CA ALA A 202 -6.86 -0.41 13.08
C ALA A 202 -6.18 0.32 11.90
N GLN A 203 -6.83 1.36 11.37
CA GLN A 203 -6.22 2.20 10.33
C GLN A 203 -5.00 2.95 10.86
N HIS A 204 -5.10 3.53 12.06
CA HIS A 204 -3.99 4.22 12.70
C HIS A 204 -2.78 3.32 12.90
N LYS A 205 -2.98 2.07 13.37
CA LYS A 205 -1.93 1.05 13.51
C LYS A 205 -1.25 0.74 12.17
N TYR A 206 -2.02 0.58 11.09
CA TYR A 206 -1.49 0.37 9.74
C TYR A 206 -0.61 1.55 9.30
N LEU A 207 -1.12 2.78 9.42
CA LEU A 207 -0.42 3.98 9.01
C LEU A 207 0.88 4.18 9.81
N THR A 208 0.83 3.93 11.13
CA THR A 208 1.99 4.02 12.03
C THR A 208 3.06 3.00 11.67
N TRP A 209 2.67 1.76 11.35
CA TRP A 209 3.61 0.75 10.84
C TRP A 209 4.30 1.21 9.56
N ARG A 210 3.51 1.65 8.58
CA ARG A 210 4.03 2.07 7.27
C ARG A 210 4.94 3.29 7.41
N ALA A 211 4.52 4.32 8.14
CA ALA A 211 5.32 5.54 8.31
C ALA A 211 6.70 5.29 8.93
N GLU A 212 6.84 4.24 9.76
CA GLU A 212 8.10 3.89 10.41
C GLU A 212 8.94 2.88 9.61
N LYS A 213 8.31 1.90 8.93
CA LYS A 213 9.00 0.72 8.36
C LYS A 213 8.88 0.56 6.84
N ASP A 214 8.32 1.55 6.13
CA ASP A 214 8.14 1.50 4.68
C ASP A 214 9.50 1.36 3.92
N PRO A 215 9.61 0.41 2.97
CA PRO A 215 10.83 0.20 2.19
C PRO A 215 11.24 1.39 1.31
N GLY A 216 10.30 2.27 0.96
CA GLY A 216 10.51 3.40 0.08
C GLY A 216 11.18 4.58 0.78
N TYR A 217 11.17 4.64 2.12
CA TYR A 217 11.73 5.78 2.87
C TYR A 217 13.21 6.08 2.54
N PRO A 218 14.13 5.09 2.46
CA PRO A 218 15.53 5.35 2.09
C PRO A 218 15.67 6.00 0.70
N LEU A 219 14.81 5.63 -0.26
CA LEU A 219 14.80 6.24 -1.59
C LEU A 219 14.33 7.70 -1.52
N LEU A 220 13.24 7.98 -0.80
CA LEU A 220 12.77 9.36 -0.59
C LEU A 220 13.85 10.22 0.08
N LYS A 221 14.54 9.67 1.10
CA LYS A 221 15.65 10.34 1.77
C LYS A 221 16.81 10.64 0.83
N LYS A 222 17.16 9.71 -0.07
CA LYS A 222 18.19 9.91 -1.08
C LYS A 222 17.82 11.03 -2.06
N LEU A 223 16.57 11.08 -2.52
CA LEU A 223 16.10 12.03 -3.53
C LEU A 223 15.87 13.44 -2.95
N PHE A 224 15.27 13.53 -1.76
CA PHE A 224 14.72 14.77 -1.23
C PHE A 224 15.40 15.25 0.07
N GLY A 225 16.27 14.43 0.66
CA GLY A 225 16.85 14.68 1.99
C GLY A 225 15.92 14.27 3.13
N ASP A 226 16.47 14.14 4.34
CA ASP A 226 15.77 13.53 5.49
C ASP A 226 14.53 14.31 5.93
N ASN A 227 14.60 15.63 6.02
CA ASN A 227 13.49 16.46 6.49
C ASN A 227 12.26 16.35 5.57
N LEU A 228 12.49 16.42 4.26
CA LEU A 228 11.41 16.36 3.27
C LEU A 228 10.89 14.93 3.08
N ALA A 229 11.76 13.92 3.18
CA ALA A 229 11.34 12.52 3.19
C ALA A 229 10.41 12.22 4.38
N LYS A 230 10.71 12.73 5.57
CA LYS A 230 9.82 12.63 6.75
C LYS A 230 8.48 13.29 6.51
N GLU A 231 8.47 14.50 5.96
CA GLU A 231 7.25 15.23 5.62
C GLU A 231 6.38 14.45 4.60
N ILE A 232 6.97 14.00 3.49
CA ILE A 232 6.28 13.19 2.47
C ILE A 232 5.68 11.93 3.11
N THR A 233 6.48 11.24 3.93
CA THR A 233 6.09 9.95 4.50
C THR A 233 4.95 10.12 5.50
N ARG A 234 5.10 11.02 6.47
CA ARG A 234 4.16 11.13 7.60
C ARG A 234 2.93 11.99 7.30
N ASN A 235 3.10 13.05 6.50
CA ASN A 235 2.05 14.06 6.29
C ASN A 235 1.39 13.97 4.91
N PHE A 236 1.80 13.01 4.07
CA PHE A 236 1.18 12.79 2.76
C PHE A 236 0.91 11.32 2.46
N LEU A 237 1.94 10.47 2.44
CA LEU A 237 1.77 9.04 2.11
C LEU A 237 0.94 8.30 3.18
N PHE A 238 1.18 8.62 4.44
CA PHE A 238 0.52 8.05 5.61
C PHE A 238 -0.13 9.13 6.47
N ASP A 239 -0.71 10.15 5.82
CA ASP A 239 -1.57 11.11 6.50
C ASP A 239 -2.65 10.38 7.31
N GLY A 240 -2.79 10.77 8.58
CA GLY A 240 -3.59 10.09 9.60
C GLY A 240 -2.77 9.58 10.78
N VAL A 241 -1.45 9.37 10.65
CA VAL A 241 -0.59 8.94 11.78
C VAL A 241 -0.62 9.92 12.96
N ALA A 242 -0.82 11.21 12.70
CA ALA A 242 -0.83 12.22 13.76
C ALA A 242 -2.25 12.62 14.21
N SER A 243 -3.29 12.13 13.55
CA SER A 243 -4.67 12.64 13.73
C SER A 243 -5.72 11.56 13.99
N LEU A 244 -5.45 10.29 13.68
CA LEU A 244 -6.39 9.19 13.93
C LEU A 244 -6.22 8.54 15.30
N GLY A 245 -5.12 8.81 16.02
CA GLY A 245 -4.91 8.32 17.37
C GLY A 245 -3.59 8.79 17.99
N ASP A 246 -3.42 8.48 19.27
CA ASP A 246 -2.28 8.97 20.07
C ASP A 246 -1.24 7.87 20.39
N LYS A 247 -1.54 6.60 20.08
CA LYS A 247 -0.62 5.48 20.30
C LYS A 247 0.63 5.61 19.43
N SER A 248 1.80 5.50 20.04
CA SER A 248 3.09 5.48 19.37
C SER A 248 3.33 4.17 18.59
N PHE A 249 4.42 4.13 17.83
CA PHE A 249 4.85 2.89 17.17
C PHE A 249 5.15 1.77 18.18
N LEU A 250 5.78 2.07 19.32
CA LEU A 250 6.11 1.07 20.34
C LEU A 250 4.87 0.56 21.10
N ASP A 251 3.81 1.38 21.22
CA ASP A 251 2.54 0.93 21.79
C ASP A 251 1.90 -0.19 20.95
N TYR A 252 2.02 -0.12 19.62
CA TYR A 252 1.51 -1.14 18.71
C TYR A 252 2.49 -2.29 18.47
N PHE A 253 3.78 -2.01 18.49
CA PHE A 253 4.84 -2.94 18.10
C PHE A 253 5.97 -2.98 19.15
N PRO A 254 5.68 -3.38 20.40
CA PRO A 254 6.65 -3.34 21.50
C PRO A 254 7.89 -4.21 21.26
N GLY A 255 7.79 -5.23 20.39
CA GLY A 255 8.94 -6.04 19.98
C GLY A 255 10.05 -5.28 19.23
N TYR A 256 9.85 -4.00 18.91
CA TYR A 256 10.85 -3.11 18.33
C TYR A 256 11.54 -2.21 19.35
N GLU A 257 11.20 -2.27 20.63
CA GLU A 257 11.84 -1.47 21.66
C GLU A 257 13.30 -1.91 21.88
N CYS A 258 14.22 -0.94 21.86
CA CYS A 258 15.61 -1.12 22.28
C CYS A 258 15.72 -0.97 23.80
N GLU A 259 16.84 -1.41 24.39
CA GLU A 259 17.09 -1.26 25.84
C GLU A 259 17.06 0.19 26.34
N ASP A 260 17.32 1.17 25.46
CA ASP A 260 17.27 2.60 25.75
C ASP A 260 15.89 3.24 25.55
N GLY A 261 14.85 2.44 25.30
CA GLY A 261 13.48 2.90 25.03
C GLY A 261 13.27 3.47 23.62
N THR A 262 14.28 3.42 22.74
CA THR A 262 14.15 3.89 21.35
C THR A 262 13.62 2.82 20.41
N ILE A 263 13.15 3.21 19.24
CA ILE A 263 12.71 2.28 18.19
C ILE A 263 13.94 1.65 17.52
N ASN A 264 13.97 0.32 17.47
CA ASN A 264 14.97 -0.43 16.72
C ASN A 264 14.95 -0.02 15.25
N LYS A 265 16.08 0.53 14.77
CA LYS A 265 16.23 1.05 13.40
C LYS A 265 16.22 -0.04 12.34
N LYS A 266 16.38 -1.32 12.72
CA LYS A 266 16.22 -2.43 11.77
C LYS A 266 14.78 -2.43 11.23
N ARG A 267 14.67 -2.81 9.96
CA ARG A 267 13.36 -2.94 9.30
C ARG A 267 12.55 -4.12 9.83
N THR A 268 13.23 -5.11 10.38
CA THR A 268 12.64 -6.33 10.90
C THR A 268 13.39 -6.75 12.14
N VAL A 269 12.66 -7.22 13.14
CA VAL A 269 13.20 -7.86 14.35
C VAL A 269 13.15 -9.38 14.22
N VAL A 270 12.22 -9.91 13.43
CA VAL A 270 12.07 -11.35 13.18
C VAL A 270 12.99 -11.84 12.06
N GLY A 271 13.23 -11.02 11.04
CA GLY A 271 13.97 -11.38 9.84
C GLY A 271 13.10 -11.42 8.58
N LYS A 272 13.73 -11.80 7.47
CA LYS A 272 13.00 -12.05 6.22
C LYS A 272 12.51 -13.51 6.19
N SER A 273 11.22 -13.69 5.93
CA SER A 273 10.54 -14.99 5.94
C SER A 273 9.69 -15.18 4.66
N PHE A 274 9.03 -16.34 4.55
CA PHE A 274 8.09 -16.68 3.47
C PHE A 274 8.77 -16.72 2.09
N GLU A 275 9.69 -17.67 1.89
CA GLU A 275 10.28 -17.94 0.57
C GLU A 275 9.21 -18.31 -0.47
N THR A 276 8.16 -18.99 -0.02
CA THR A 276 6.96 -19.32 -0.81
C THR A 276 5.76 -18.49 -0.32
N ARG A 277 4.71 -18.42 -1.16
CA ARG A 277 3.45 -17.75 -0.83
C ARG A 277 2.84 -18.38 0.44
N PRO A 278 2.56 -17.63 1.51
CA PRO A 278 2.09 -18.18 2.77
C PRO A 278 0.56 -18.32 2.85
N TRP A 279 -0.14 -18.26 1.71
CA TRP A 279 -1.57 -18.59 1.60
C TRP A 279 -1.76 -19.70 0.58
N ASN A 280 -2.61 -20.67 0.90
CA ASN A 280 -3.02 -21.70 -0.05
C ASN A 280 -4.13 -21.19 -0.99
N ALA A 281 -4.62 -22.05 -1.89
CA ALA A 281 -5.67 -21.70 -2.86
C ALA A 281 -7.02 -21.32 -2.22
N THR A 282 -7.32 -21.80 -1.01
CA THR A 282 -8.52 -21.42 -0.24
C THR A 282 -8.31 -20.12 0.55
N GLY A 283 -7.14 -19.48 0.44
CA GLY A 283 -6.79 -18.25 1.15
C GLY A 283 -6.47 -18.46 2.62
N ASP A 284 -6.24 -19.70 3.05
CA ASP A 284 -5.82 -20.02 4.42
C ASP A 284 -4.32 -19.81 4.59
N PHE A 285 -3.97 -19.22 5.72
CA PHE A 285 -2.59 -18.91 6.04
C PHE A 285 -1.84 -20.18 6.45
N ILE A 286 -0.83 -20.56 5.68
CA ILE A 286 0.01 -21.76 5.87
C ILE A 286 1.47 -21.39 6.21
N GLY A 287 1.74 -20.11 6.46
CA GLY A 287 3.09 -19.60 6.72
C GLY A 287 3.75 -20.08 8.02
N TYR A 288 3.03 -20.81 8.87
CA TYR A 288 3.56 -21.39 10.11
C TYR A 288 4.36 -22.69 9.88
N GLU A 289 4.29 -23.30 8.70
CA GLU A 289 4.88 -24.63 8.44
C GLU A 289 6.40 -24.61 8.17
N PHE A 290 7.05 -23.44 8.25
CA PHE A 290 8.51 -23.28 8.06
C PHE A 290 9.14 -22.43 9.15
N GLY A 291 8.89 -22.78 10.42
CA GLY A 291 9.61 -22.27 11.59
C GLY A 291 11.10 -22.61 11.55
#